data_AF-A0AAX0I2W7-F1
#
_entry.id   AF-A0AAX0I2W7-F1
#
_cell.length_a   1.000
_cell.length_b   1.000
_cell.length_c   1.000
_cell.angle_alpha   90.00
_cell.angle_beta   90.00
_cell.angle_gamma   90.00
#
_symmetry.space_group_name_H-M   'P 1'
#
loop_
_entity.id
_entity.type
_entity.pdbx_description
1 polymer ?
#
loop_
_entity_poly.entity_id
_entity_poly.type
_entity_poly.pdbx_seq_one_letter_code
_entity_poly.pdbx_strand_id
1 'polypeptide(L)'
;MSILTEAQAKAILDKVIKLSKADECTATLTGSIDGNIRFALNNVSTSGIVDNTDLQVQVAFGKRVGVATINEFDDASLERVVRRAEDLAKLAPENPEFMPAVDKQTYRPSPTFSESTAAIDPAFRAQVAADSIAPCKGKGLIAAGFLEDGQSFTAFANSKGNFGYQRGARFDYTCTVRTEDGRGSGWVGRNLKDAADFKAEQDIRIAMRKASDSAEAKALEPGKYTVILEPAAAAGLISFMMNFFDARRADEGRSFLSKKGGGNKLGEQVYDPRVNITADPWDPRAAVMPWDEEGLPREKMAIVENGKIANLQYSRFWAQKNGKRAVGEPGNLLMAGGDKNIAELVRGTEKGILVTRTWYIRMVDPQTVLLTGLTRDGTFYIENGQIKYPVKNFRFNESPVIMLNNIDELGKPVRVAGDESNFVMMIPPMRLRDFTFTSLSDAV
;
A
#
# COMPACT_ATOMS: atom_id res chain seq x y z
N MET A 1 16.00 2.37 24.25
CA MET A 1 16.16 1.49 23.08
C MET A 1 14.78 1.27 22.52
N SER A 2 14.54 1.72 21.30
CA SER A 2 13.20 1.77 20.70
C SER A 2 12.83 0.49 19.93
N ILE A 3 13.77 -0.45 19.83
CA ILE A 3 13.57 -1.81 19.33
C ILE A 3 13.74 -2.78 20.51
N LEU A 4 12.63 -3.31 21.00
CA LEU A 4 12.62 -4.30 22.07
C LEU A 4 12.72 -5.71 21.51
N THR A 5 13.41 -6.58 22.25
CA THR A 5 13.39 -8.03 21.98
C THR A 5 12.01 -8.62 22.28
N GLU A 6 11.72 -9.80 21.72
CA GLU A 6 10.50 -10.55 22.02
C GLU A 6 10.28 -10.74 23.52
N ALA A 7 11.34 -11.11 24.26
CA ALA A 7 11.27 -11.32 25.71
C ALA A 7 10.93 -10.03 26.48
N GLN A 8 11.51 -8.89 26.10
CA GLN A 8 11.22 -7.59 26.72
C GLN A 8 9.77 -7.16 26.43
N ALA A 9 9.35 -7.26 25.16
CA ALA A 9 7.99 -6.92 24.76
C ALA A 9 6.97 -7.79 25.49
N LYS A 10 7.22 -9.11 25.57
CA LYS A 10 6.38 -10.05 26.30
C LYS A 10 6.28 -9.70 27.79
N ALA A 11 7.39 -9.37 28.44
CA ALA A 11 7.39 -9.02 29.85
C ALA A 11 6.54 -7.77 30.16
N ILE A 12 6.60 -6.74 29.30
CA ILE A 12 5.76 -5.54 29.44
C ILE A 12 4.28 -5.89 29.23
N LEU A 13 3.97 -6.62 28.16
CA LEU A 13 2.60 -6.98 27.82
C LEU A 13 1.95 -7.90 28.87
N ASP A 14 2.68 -8.90 29.38
CA ASP A 14 2.21 -9.78 30.45
C ASP A 14 1.83 -8.98 31.73
N LYS A 15 2.61 -7.96 32.08
CA LYS A 15 2.29 -7.05 33.21
C LYS A 15 0.99 -6.29 32.95
N VAL A 16 0.83 -5.71 31.77
CA VAL A 16 -0.37 -4.95 31.38
C VAL A 16 -1.61 -5.83 31.43
N ILE A 17 -1.57 -7.03 30.85
CA ILE A 17 -2.69 -7.97 30.88
C ILE A 17 -3.04 -8.35 32.33
N LYS A 18 -2.04 -8.57 33.20
CA LYS A 18 -2.26 -8.91 34.62
C LYS A 18 -2.83 -7.76 35.45
N LEU A 19 -2.55 -6.51 35.10
CA LEU A 19 -3.03 -5.32 35.83
C LEU A 19 -4.51 -5.01 35.58
N SER A 20 -5.04 -5.46 34.44
CA SER A 20 -6.42 -5.21 34.02
C SER A 20 -7.41 -5.98 34.88
N LYS A 21 -8.51 -5.32 35.24
CA LYS A 21 -9.69 -5.88 35.92
C LYS A 21 -10.91 -5.96 35.00
N ALA A 22 -10.72 -5.64 33.72
CA ALA A 22 -11.76 -5.65 32.70
C ALA A 22 -12.10 -7.08 32.24
N ASP A 23 -13.26 -7.24 31.62
CA ASP A 23 -13.70 -8.54 31.08
C ASP A 23 -12.81 -8.97 29.90
N GLU A 24 -12.38 -7.99 29.10
CA GLU A 24 -11.44 -8.19 28.00
C GLU A 24 -10.34 -7.13 28.05
N CYS A 25 -9.12 -7.52 27.66
CA CYS A 25 -7.96 -6.64 27.58
C CYS A 25 -7.10 -7.05 26.39
N THR A 26 -6.74 -6.10 25.54
CA THR A 26 -5.74 -6.26 24.48
C THR A 26 -4.72 -5.14 24.62
N ALA A 27 -3.45 -5.49 24.59
CA ALA A 27 -2.35 -4.54 24.65
C ALA A 27 -1.45 -4.75 23.43
N THR A 28 -1.12 -3.65 22.75
CA THR A 28 -0.25 -3.64 21.57
C THR A 28 0.93 -2.72 21.85
N LEU A 29 2.14 -3.26 21.71
CA LEU A 29 3.40 -2.57 21.90
C LEU A 29 4.13 -2.52 20.57
N THR A 30 4.37 -1.31 20.08
CA THR A 30 5.09 -1.06 18.82
C THR A 30 6.32 -0.25 19.10
N GLY A 31 7.39 -0.47 18.35
CA GLY A 31 8.53 0.44 18.35
C GLY A 31 9.23 0.47 17.01
N SER A 32 9.79 1.62 16.67
CA SER A 32 10.48 1.83 15.41
C SER A 32 11.68 2.75 15.54
N ILE A 33 12.56 2.63 14.56
CA ILE A 33 13.60 3.60 14.23
C ILE A 33 13.43 3.88 12.74
N ASP A 34 12.98 5.08 12.41
CA ASP A 34 12.67 5.52 11.05
C ASP A 34 13.62 6.64 10.65
N GLY A 35 14.31 6.46 9.52
CA GLY A 35 15.20 7.43 8.92
C GLY A 35 14.62 8.01 7.64
N ASN A 36 15.02 9.24 7.34
CA ASN A 36 14.70 9.85 6.06
C ASN A 36 15.77 10.83 5.56
N ILE A 37 15.77 11.02 4.25
CA ILE A 37 16.41 12.16 3.60
C ILE A 37 15.53 12.67 2.45
N ARG A 38 15.32 13.98 2.43
CA ARG A 38 14.62 14.68 1.37
C ARG A 38 15.57 15.62 0.66
N PHE A 39 15.44 15.68 -0.65
CA PHE A 39 16.12 16.64 -1.48
C PHE A 39 15.15 17.25 -2.49
N ALA A 40 15.36 18.51 -2.81
CA ALA A 40 14.59 19.25 -3.80
C ALA A 40 15.49 20.33 -4.40
N LEU A 41 15.21 20.70 -5.65
CA LEU A 41 16.01 21.70 -6.37
C LEU A 41 17.52 21.32 -6.38
N ASN A 42 17.82 20.03 -6.55
CA ASN A 42 19.18 19.49 -6.52
C ASN A 42 19.95 19.73 -5.20
N ASN A 43 19.26 19.94 -4.08
CA ASN A 43 19.88 20.13 -2.77
C ASN A 43 19.16 19.32 -1.71
N VAL A 44 19.89 18.80 -0.73
CA VAL A 44 19.30 18.19 0.46
C VAL A 44 18.53 19.27 1.22
N SER A 45 17.27 19.03 1.51
CA SER A 45 16.40 19.97 2.23
C SER A 45 16.19 19.57 3.68
N THR A 46 15.97 18.27 3.94
CA THR A 46 15.80 17.74 5.30
C THR A 46 16.42 16.36 5.42
N SER A 47 16.93 16.02 6.59
CA SER A 47 17.23 14.63 6.98
C SER A 47 16.93 14.49 8.47
N GLY A 48 16.49 13.30 8.86
CA GLY A 48 16.16 13.04 10.25
C GLY A 48 16.10 11.56 10.57
N ILE A 49 16.15 11.28 11.87
CA ILE A 49 15.84 9.98 12.46
C ILE A 49 14.79 10.25 13.54
N VAL A 50 13.75 9.43 13.55
CA VAL A 50 12.77 9.38 14.62
C VAL A 50 12.82 7.97 15.18
N ASP A 51 12.91 7.87 16.50
CA ASP A 51 12.69 6.61 17.19
C ASP A 51 11.56 6.79 18.19
N ASN A 52 10.70 5.77 18.31
CA ASN A 52 9.61 5.79 19.27
C ASN A 52 9.25 4.37 19.71
N THR A 53 8.63 4.26 20.89
CA THR A 53 7.97 3.04 21.33
C THR A 53 6.69 3.43 22.04
N ASP A 54 5.59 2.82 21.65
CA ASP A 54 4.26 3.13 22.18
C ASP A 54 3.56 1.85 22.63
N LEU A 55 2.86 1.94 23.75
CA LEU A 55 1.95 0.92 24.26
C LEU A 55 0.52 1.46 24.20
N GLN A 56 -0.31 0.81 23.41
CA GLN A 56 -1.77 1.00 23.41
C GLN A 56 -2.42 -0.10 24.24
N VAL A 57 -3.33 0.27 25.14
CA VAL A 57 -4.13 -0.67 25.94
C VAL A 57 -5.60 -0.41 25.66
N GLN A 58 -6.28 -1.43 25.16
CA GLN A 58 -7.73 -1.49 24.99
C GLN A 58 -8.32 -2.43 26.04
N VAL A 59 -9.34 -1.97 26.75
CA VAL A 59 -10.10 -2.79 27.70
C VAL A 59 -11.60 -2.70 27.43
N ALA A 60 -12.35 -3.70 27.87
CA ALA A 60 -13.80 -3.66 27.82
C ALA A 60 -14.47 -4.17 29.10
N PHE A 61 -15.48 -3.43 29.58
CA PHE A 61 -16.46 -3.91 30.58
C PHE A 61 -17.79 -4.15 29.87
N GLY A 62 -18.18 -5.41 29.72
CA GLY A 62 -19.24 -5.84 28.83
C GLY A 62 -18.97 -5.37 27.39
N LYS A 63 -19.78 -4.40 26.93
CA LYS A 63 -19.69 -3.82 25.58
C LYS A 63 -19.10 -2.41 25.56
N ARG A 64 -18.65 -1.89 26.70
CA ARG A 64 -18.10 -0.53 26.77
C ARG A 64 -16.59 -0.60 26.68
N VAL A 65 -16.01 0.09 25.71
CA VAL A 65 -14.59 0.01 25.36
C VAL A 65 -13.88 1.29 25.75
N GLY A 66 -12.68 1.16 26.30
CA GLY A 66 -11.79 2.27 26.59
C GLY A 66 -10.39 1.96 26.08
N VAL A 67 -9.74 2.97 25.52
CA VAL A 67 -8.38 2.89 24.97
C VAL A 67 -7.53 4.00 25.56
N ALA A 68 -6.31 3.67 25.95
CA ALA A 68 -5.30 4.64 26.35
C ALA A 68 -3.92 4.25 25.81
N THR A 69 -3.08 5.24 25.57
CA THR A 69 -1.73 5.06 24.98
C THR A 69 -0.69 5.81 25.80
N ILE A 70 0.49 5.21 25.96
CA ILE A 70 1.66 5.81 26.61
C ILE A 70 2.95 5.43 25.86
N ASN A 71 4.04 6.15 26.14
CA ASN A 71 5.41 5.86 25.67
C ASN A 71 6.43 5.73 26.83
N GLU A 72 5.95 5.54 28.06
CA GLU A 72 6.75 5.28 29.27
C GLU A 72 6.39 3.89 29.83
N PHE A 73 7.37 3.07 30.22
CA PHE A 73 7.15 1.64 30.54
C PHE A 73 7.56 1.22 31.95
N ASP A 74 7.72 2.17 32.87
CA ASP A 74 7.84 1.85 34.30
C ASP A 74 6.50 1.33 34.86
N ASP A 75 6.56 0.62 36.00
CA ASP A 75 5.38 -0.05 36.56
C ASP A 75 4.24 0.93 36.90
N ALA A 76 4.54 2.16 37.31
CA ALA A 76 3.53 3.16 37.62
C ALA A 76 2.85 3.70 36.34
N SER A 77 3.61 3.85 35.26
CA SER A 77 3.09 4.24 33.94
C SER A 77 2.22 3.15 33.32
N LEU A 78 2.65 1.87 33.41
CA LEU A 78 1.85 0.71 32.96
C LEU A 78 0.54 0.57 33.75
N GLU A 79 0.56 0.75 35.07
CA GLU A 79 -0.68 0.76 35.85
C GLU A 79 -1.58 1.94 35.44
N ARG A 80 -1.02 3.13 35.27
CA ARG A 80 -1.78 4.34 34.93
C ARG A 80 -2.51 4.22 33.59
N VAL A 81 -1.88 3.66 32.56
CA VAL A 81 -2.55 3.47 31.25
C VAL A 81 -3.68 2.47 31.33
N VAL A 82 -3.52 1.38 32.10
CA VAL A 82 -4.57 0.39 32.32
C VAL A 82 -5.75 1.03 33.05
N ARG A 83 -5.51 1.75 34.15
CA ARG A 83 -6.57 2.45 34.90
C ARG A 83 -7.26 3.49 34.03
N ARG A 84 -6.50 4.22 33.21
CA ARG A 84 -7.06 5.22 32.29
C ARG A 84 -7.98 4.57 31.26
N ALA A 85 -7.57 3.46 30.65
CA ALA A 85 -8.41 2.72 29.72
C ALA A 85 -9.69 2.20 30.41
N GLU A 86 -9.57 1.68 31.64
CA GLU A 86 -10.71 1.20 32.45
C GLU A 86 -11.71 2.31 32.79
N ASP A 87 -11.22 3.49 33.18
CA ASP A 87 -12.07 4.65 33.48
C ASP A 87 -12.81 5.14 32.24
N LEU A 88 -12.11 5.20 31.09
CA LEU A 88 -12.72 5.54 29.81
C LEU A 88 -13.79 4.52 29.41
N ALA A 89 -13.52 3.22 29.58
CA ALA A 89 -14.48 2.16 29.29
C ALA A 89 -15.75 2.29 30.12
N LYS A 90 -15.65 2.60 31.42
CA LYS A 90 -16.83 2.75 32.29
C LYS A 90 -17.73 3.94 31.91
N LEU A 91 -17.11 5.00 31.38
CA LEU A 91 -17.79 6.21 30.92
C LEU A 91 -18.35 6.09 29.49
N ALA A 92 -17.81 5.17 28.68
CA ALA A 92 -18.23 4.98 27.31
C ALA A 92 -19.66 4.40 27.22
N PRO A 93 -20.43 4.74 26.18
CA PRO A 93 -21.66 4.01 25.87
C PRO A 93 -21.33 2.58 25.45
N GLU A 94 -22.33 1.70 25.50
CA GLU A 94 -22.17 0.36 24.95
C GLU A 94 -22.00 0.40 23.44
N ASN A 95 -21.00 -0.33 22.93
CA ASN A 95 -20.82 -0.59 21.52
C ASN A 95 -21.52 -1.92 21.15
N PRO A 96 -22.67 -1.89 20.45
CA PRO A 96 -23.40 -3.11 20.12
C PRO A 96 -22.60 -4.05 19.19
N GLU A 97 -21.63 -3.52 18.45
CA GLU A 97 -20.76 -4.25 17.53
C GLU A 97 -19.43 -4.69 18.15
N PHE A 98 -19.22 -4.46 19.46
CA PHE A 98 -18.02 -4.93 20.16
C PHE A 98 -17.90 -6.45 20.10
N MET A 99 -16.70 -6.91 19.72
CA MET A 99 -16.32 -8.32 19.72
C MET A 99 -15.25 -8.57 20.79
N PRO A 100 -15.38 -9.62 21.62
CA PRO A 100 -14.35 -10.01 22.59
C PRO A 100 -12.98 -10.23 21.93
N ALA A 101 -11.90 -10.19 22.70
CA ALA A 101 -10.59 -10.56 22.18
C ALA A 101 -10.61 -11.96 21.54
N VAL A 102 -9.85 -12.17 20.46
CA VAL A 102 -9.78 -13.47 19.80
C VAL A 102 -9.27 -14.54 20.76
N ASP A 103 -9.87 -15.74 20.73
CA ASP A 103 -9.38 -16.90 21.46
C ASP A 103 -7.96 -17.26 21.04
N LYS A 104 -7.27 -18.11 21.81
CA LYS A 104 -5.89 -18.51 21.54
C LYS A 104 -5.68 -19.01 20.11
N GLN A 105 -4.74 -18.38 19.40
CA GLN A 105 -4.35 -18.64 18.02
C GLN A 105 -2.90 -19.15 17.94
N THR A 106 -2.49 -19.51 16.72
CA THR A 106 -1.08 -19.74 16.36
C THR A 106 -0.68 -18.77 15.26
N TYR A 107 0.42 -18.05 15.47
CA TYR A 107 0.96 -17.09 14.51
C TYR A 107 2.21 -17.67 13.86
N ARG A 108 2.20 -17.83 12.53
CA ARG A 108 3.36 -18.28 11.77
C ARG A 108 4.18 -17.06 11.33
N PRO A 109 5.44 -16.90 11.75
CA PRO A 109 6.28 -15.77 11.35
C PRO A 109 6.35 -15.58 9.84
N SER A 110 6.38 -14.32 9.40
CA SER A 110 6.56 -13.93 8.00
C SER A 110 7.91 -13.21 7.78
N PRO A 111 8.49 -13.26 6.56
CA PRO A 111 9.81 -12.71 6.30
C PRO A 111 9.77 -11.18 6.05
N THR A 112 9.26 -10.42 7.02
CA THR A 112 9.07 -8.95 6.95
C THR A 112 10.31 -8.14 7.34
N PHE A 113 11.37 -8.79 7.82
CA PHE A 113 12.58 -8.14 8.27
C PHE A 113 13.73 -8.32 7.25
N SER A 114 14.49 -7.26 7.01
CA SER A 114 15.72 -7.27 6.21
C SER A 114 16.85 -6.63 7.01
N GLU A 115 17.94 -7.38 7.21
CA GLU A 115 19.14 -6.88 7.88
C GLU A 115 19.77 -5.72 7.08
N SER A 116 19.81 -5.82 5.74
CA SER A 116 20.38 -4.77 4.90
C SER A 116 19.64 -3.44 5.01
N THR A 117 18.32 -3.49 5.14
CA THR A 117 17.46 -2.31 5.30
C THR A 117 17.53 -1.77 6.72
N ALA A 118 17.52 -2.64 7.74
CA ALA A 118 17.66 -2.23 9.13
C ALA A 118 19.03 -1.61 9.46
N ALA A 119 20.06 -1.95 8.68
CA ALA A 119 21.41 -1.40 8.81
C ALA A 119 21.61 -0.02 8.13
N ILE A 120 20.58 0.55 7.50
CA ILE A 120 20.70 1.86 6.84
C ILE A 120 21.02 2.94 7.88
N ASP A 121 22.10 3.68 7.61
CA ASP A 121 22.58 4.78 8.42
C ASP A 121 22.47 6.13 7.67
N PRO A 122 22.77 7.27 8.33
CA PRO A 122 22.76 8.57 7.67
C PRO A 122 23.70 8.67 6.45
N ALA A 123 24.82 7.93 6.43
CA ALA A 123 25.77 7.98 5.33
C ALA A 123 25.20 7.33 4.06
N PHE A 124 24.53 6.18 4.19
CA PHE A 124 23.79 5.55 3.08
C PHE A 124 22.74 6.51 2.51
N ARG A 125 21.94 7.15 3.37
CA ARG A 125 20.92 8.11 2.95
C ARG A 125 21.53 9.29 2.20
N ALA A 126 22.62 9.87 2.72
CA ALA A 126 23.34 10.95 2.07
C ALA A 126 23.88 10.53 0.69
N GLN A 127 24.42 9.31 0.58
CA GLN A 127 24.90 8.77 -0.69
C GLN A 127 23.76 8.60 -1.70
N VAL A 128 22.59 8.11 -1.29
CA VAL A 128 21.41 8.02 -2.16
C VAL A 128 21.00 9.39 -2.70
N ALA A 129 21.00 10.42 -1.86
CA ALA A 129 20.72 11.79 -2.31
C ALA A 129 21.79 12.28 -3.31
N ALA A 130 23.07 12.08 -3.01
CA ALA A 130 24.17 12.45 -3.90
C ALA A 130 24.07 11.77 -5.27
N ASP A 131 23.84 10.45 -5.28
CA ASP A 131 23.72 9.61 -6.48
C ASP A 131 22.45 9.91 -7.28
N SER A 132 21.43 10.51 -6.66
CA SER A 132 20.23 10.99 -7.35
C SER A 132 20.44 12.40 -7.94
N ILE A 133 21.08 13.29 -7.18
CA ILE A 133 21.25 14.71 -7.54
C ILE A 133 22.34 14.89 -8.60
N ALA A 134 23.51 14.30 -8.41
CA ALA A 134 24.68 14.57 -9.24
C ALA A 134 24.45 14.24 -10.73
N PRO A 135 23.86 13.08 -11.10
CA PRO A 135 23.54 12.78 -12.49
C PRO A 135 22.54 13.77 -13.09
N CYS A 136 21.52 14.19 -12.32
CA CYS A 136 20.53 15.17 -12.78
C CYS A 136 21.18 16.53 -13.04
N LYS A 137 21.96 17.04 -12.09
CA LYS A 137 22.68 18.31 -12.22
C LYS A 137 23.65 18.30 -13.42
N GLY A 138 24.36 17.19 -13.65
CA GLY A 138 25.26 17.04 -14.79
C GLY A 138 24.57 17.04 -16.17
N LYS A 139 23.24 16.96 -16.21
CA LYS A 139 22.42 16.97 -17.44
C LYS A 139 21.45 18.15 -17.52
N GLY A 140 21.57 19.16 -16.65
CA GLY A 140 20.63 20.29 -16.60
C GLY A 140 19.21 19.85 -16.20
N LEU A 141 19.12 18.89 -15.30
CA LEU A 141 17.86 18.39 -14.74
C LEU A 141 17.77 18.69 -13.25
N ILE A 142 16.55 18.85 -12.76
CA ILE A 142 16.24 19.21 -11.37
C ILE A 142 15.59 18.01 -10.67
N ALA A 143 16.29 17.43 -9.70
CA ALA A 143 15.80 16.32 -8.89
C ALA A 143 15.08 16.82 -7.64
N ALA A 144 13.96 16.17 -7.33
CA ALA A 144 13.26 16.24 -6.07
C ALA A 144 12.86 14.83 -5.64
N GLY A 145 13.35 14.38 -4.50
CA GLY A 145 13.16 13.02 -4.05
C GLY A 145 13.18 12.87 -2.53
N PHE A 146 12.76 11.69 -2.12
CA PHE A 146 12.61 11.31 -0.73
C PHE A 146 12.93 9.83 -0.59
N LEU A 147 13.86 9.54 0.32
CA LEU A 147 14.11 8.19 0.80
C LEU A 147 13.60 8.11 2.23
N GLU A 148 12.80 7.10 2.50
CA GLU A 148 12.40 6.66 3.82
C GLU A 148 12.82 5.22 4.03
N ASP A 149 13.34 4.95 5.22
CA ASP A 149 13.71 3.61 5.63
C ASP A 149 13.47 3.44 7.12
N GLY A 150 13.41 2.21 7.58
CA GLY A 150 13.30 1.97 9.01
C GLY A 150 13.25 0.51 9.38
N GLN A 151 13.38 0.29 10.69
CA GLN A 151 13.15 -1.00 11.32
C GLN A 151 12.14 -0.85 12.45
N SER A 152 11.36 -1.89 12.67
CA SER A 152 10.31 -1.89 13.69
C SER A 152 10.14 -3.26 14.35
N PHE A 153 9.42 -3.26 15.46
CA PHE A 153 8.74 -4.45 15.96
C PHE A 153 7.29 -4.10 16.29
N THR A 154 6.43 -5.10 16.16
CA THR A 154 5.05 -5.08 16.65
C THR A 154 4.86 -6.30 17.52
N ALA A 155 4.37 -6.07 18.73
CA ALA A 155 3.98 -7.11 19.67
C ALA A 155 2.57 -6.86 20.19
N PHE A 156 1.83 -7.91 20.49
CA PHE A 156 0.55 -7.76 21.19
C PHE A 156 0.30 -8.93 22.12
N ALA A 157 -0.55 -8.71 23.12
CA ALA A 157 -1.11 -9.76 23.97
C ALA A 157 -2.58 -9.47 24.27
N ASN A 158 -3.35 -10.51 24.59
CA ASN A 158 -4.73 -10.35 25.02
C ASN A 158 -5.13 -11.24 26.21
N SER A 159 -6.28 -10.92 26.81
CA SER A 159 -6.92 -11.62 27.94
C SER A 159 -7.23 -13.10 27.67
N LYS A 160 -7.25 -13.53 26.40
CA LYS A 160 -7.47 -14.94 26.00
C LYS A 160 -6.16 -15.72 25.80
N GLY A 161 -5.03 -15.15 26.16
CA GLY A 161 -3.73 -15.83 26.15
C GLY A 161 -3.03 -15.84 24.79
N ASN A 162 -3.38 -14.91 23.89
CA ASN A 162 -2.58 -14.68 22.70
C ASN A 162 -1.34 -13.83 23.02
N PHE A 163 -0.27 -14.11 22.30
CA PHE A 163 0.91 -13.28 22.20
C PHE A 163 1.48 -13.41 20.78
N GLY A 164 1.80 -12.27 20.17
CA GLY A 164 2.50 -12.21 18.89
C GLY A 164 3.65 -11.22 18.96
N TYR A 165 4.75 -11.52 18.29
CA TYR A 165 5.90 -10.64 18.11
C TYR A 165 6.46 -10.80 16.70
N GLN A 166 6.67 -9.68 16.00
CA GLN A 166 7.20 -9.67 14.65
C GLN A 166 8.08 -8.43 14.45
N ARG A 167 9.24 -8.61 13.80
CA ARG A 167 10.09 -7.50 13.35
C ARG A 167 9.77 -7.13 11.91
N GLY A 168 9.88 -5.85 11.58
CA GLY A 168 9.69 -5.32 10.24
C GLY A 168 10.86 -4.45 9.80
N ALA A 169 11.05 -4.32 8.49
CA ALA A 169 11.89 -3.29 7.88
C ALA A 169 11.16 -2.68 6.68
N ARG A 170 11.34 -1.38 6.45
CA ARG A 170 10.77 -0.67 5.30
C ARG A 170 11.84 0.07 4.51
N PHE A 171 11.65 0.16 3.19
CA PHE A 171 12.48 0.91 2.28
C PHE A 171 11.61 1.47 1.16
N ASP A 172 11.55 2.80 1.08
CA ASP A 172 10.75 3.54 0.12
C ASP A 172 11.57 4.69 -0.45
N TYR A 173 11.79 4.68 -1.77
CA TYR A 173 12.44 5.76 -2.49
C TYR A 173 11.52 6.29 -3.59
N THR A 174 11.42 7.60 -3.69
CA THR A 174 10.68 8.29 -4.75
C THR A 174 11.49 9.47 -5.25
N CYS A 175 11.57 9.66 -6.56
CA CYS A 175 12.22 10.83 -7.15
C CYS A 175 11.49 11.28 -8.41
N THR A 176 11.08 12.55 -8.40
CA THR A 176 10.67 13.29 -9.59
C THR A 176 11.87 14.07 -10.12
N VAL A 177 12.05 14.06 -11.44
CA VAL A 177 13.07 14.82 -12.15
C VAL A 177 12.36 15.73 -13.14
N ARG A 178 12.78 16.99 -13.22
CA ARG A 178 12.25 17.98 -14.16
C ARG A 178 13.34 18.54 -15.05
N THR A 179 12.98 18.99 -16.25
CA THR A 179 13.84 19.88 -17.05
C THR A 179 13.89 21.27 -16.42
N GLU A 180 14.98 22.02 -16.65
CA GLU A 180 15.15 23.38 -16.11
C GLU A 180 14.08 24.36 -16.60
N ASP A 181 13.63 24.21 -17.85
CA ASP A 181 12.52 24.98 -18.41
C ASP A 181 11.14 24.58 -17.88
N GLY A 182 11.09 23.54 -17.03
CA GLY A 182 9.89 23.03 -16.40
C GLY A 182 8.91 22.31 -17.33
N ARG A 183 9.25 22.09 -18.61
CA ARG A 183 8.36 21.48 -19.61
C ARG A 183 8.32 19.96 -19.56
N GLY A 184 9.43 19.33 -19.13
CA GLY A 184 9.55 17.88 -18.97
C GLY A 184 9.51 17.45 -17.51
N SER A 185 8.92 16.28 -17.25
CA SER A 185 8.91 15.63 -15.93
C SER A 185 8.96 14.12 -16.07
N GLY A 186 9.70 13.48 -15.17
CA GLY A 186 9.85 12.04 -15.12
C GLY A 186 9.93 11.56 -13.68
N TRP A 187 9.50 10.33 -13.44
CA TRP A 187 9.39 9.80 -12.08
C TRP A 187 9.87 8.35 -11.99
N VAL A 188 10.44 8.04 -10.82
CA VAL A 188 10.79 6.70 -10.40
C VAL A 188 10.43 6.50 -8.93
N GLY A 189 9.83 5.36 -8.61
CA GLY A 189 9.58 4.91 -7.26
C GLY A 189 10.11 3.49 -7.04
N ARG A 190 10.60 3.19 -5.84
CA ARG A 190 11.07 1.89 -5.41
C ARG A 190 10.55 1.59 -4.02
N ASN A 191 9.85 0.46 -3.88
CA ASN A 191 9.60 -0.19 -2.60
C ASN A 191 10.33 -1.51 -2.63
N LEU A 192 11.26 -1.71 -1.69
CA LEU A 192 12.16 -2.85 -1.69
C LEU A 192 12.10 -3.55 -0.34
N LYS A 193 12.35 -4.86 -0.35
CA LYS A 193 12.61 -5.60 0.89
C LYS A 193 14.02 -5.31 1.38
N ASP A 194 14.99 -5.46 0.48
CA ASP A 194 16.41 -5.43 0.76
C ASP A 194 17.05 -4.19 0.12
N ALA A 195 17.63 -3.32 0.95
CA ALA A 195 18.32 -2.12 0.50
C ALA A 195 19.51 -2.41 -0.43
N ALA A 196 20.09 -3.63 -0.34
CA ALA A 196 21.17 -4.08 -1.21
C ALA A 196 20.79 -4.09 -2.70
N ASP A 197 19.50 -4.29 -3.01
CA ASP A 197 18.96 -4.30 -4.37
C ASP A 197 18.79 -2.89 -4.95
N PHE A 198 18.88 -1.85 -4.11
CA PHE A 198 18.76 -0.47 -4.56
C PHE A 198 20.06 0.07 -5.13
N LYS A 199 19.97 0.77 -6.26
CA LYS A 199 21.09 1.47 -6.92
C LYS A 199 20.61 2.83 -7.40
N ALA A 200 20.67 3.83 -6.53
CA ALA A 200 20.18 5.19 -6.81
C ALA A 200 20.65 5.74 -8.16
N GLU A 201 21.93 5.61 -8.50
CA GLU A 201 22.51 6.09 -9.76
C GLU A 201 21.94 5.37 -11.02
N GLN A 202 21.47 4.13 -10.88
CA GLN A 202 20.83 3.39 -11.97
C GLN A 202 19.33 3.71 -12.04
N ASP A 203 18.66 3.72 -10.89
CA ASP A 203 17.22 3.94 -10.78
C ASP A 203 16.84 5.37 -11.21
N ILE A 204 17.64 6.38 -10.84
CA ILE A 204 17.39 7.78 -11.21
C ILE A 204 17.38 8.00 -12.73
N ARG A 205 18.14 7.19 -13.48
CA ARG A 205 18.19 7.29 -14.96
C ARG A 205 16.83 7.06 -15.61
N ILE A 206 15.91 6.35 -14.94
CA ILE A 206 14.53 6.18 -15.42
C ILE A 206 13.78 7.51 -15.38
N ALA A 207 13.82 8.22 -14.24
CA ALA A 207 13.18 9.51 -14.09
C ALA A 207 13.85 10.57 -14.99
N MET A 208 15.18 10.57 -15.07
CA MET A 208 15.92 11.48 -15.97
C MET A 208 15.52 11.28 -17.43
N ARG A 209 15.50 10.03 -17.92
CA ARG A 209 15.09 9.73 -19.29
C ARG A 209 13.66 10.18 -19.55
N LYS A 210 12.72 9.82 -18.68
CA LYS A 210 11.31 10.23 -18.82
C LYS A 210 11.17 11.76 -18.84
N ALA A 211 11.90 12.48 -17.99
CA ALA A 211 11.87 13.94 -17.94
C ALA A 211 12.38 14.57 -19.24
N SER A 212 13.54 14.13 -19.73
CA SER A 212 14.09 14.61 -20.99
C SER A 212 13.19 14.28 -22.18
N ASP A 213 12.69 13.05 -22.24
CA ASP A 213 11.86 12.57 -23.34
C ASP A 213 10.46 13.18 -23.34
N SER A 214 10.02 13.82 -22.25
CA SER A 214 8.67 14.39 -22.13
C SER A 214 8.56 15.90 -22.41
N ALA A 215 9.66 16.60 -22.69
CA ALA A 215 9.65 18.06 -22.78
C ALA A 215 8.85 18.63 -23.96
N GLU A 216 8.81 17.92 -25.09
CA GLU A 216 8.14 18.34 -26.33
C GLU A 216 6.79 17.63 -26.52
N ALA A 217 5.98 17.60 -25.46
CA ALA A 217 4.71 16.89 -25.42
C ALA A 217 3.68 17.41 -26.44
N LYS A 218 3.16 16.51 -27.28
CA LYS A 218 2.12 16.83 -28.28
C LYS A 218 0.72 16.66 -27.72
N ALA A 219 -0.20 17.52 -28.12
CA ALA A 219 -1.61 17.31 -27.84
C ALA A 219 -2.11 16.10 -28.64
N LEU A 220 -3.00 15.34 -28.02
CA LEU A 220 -3.73 14.24 -28.64
C LEU A 220 -5.16 14.33 -28.14
N GLU A 221 -6.14 14.12 -29.02
CA GLU A 221 -7.54 14.32 -28.68
C GLU A 221 -7.98 13.40 -27.53
N PRO A 222 -8.74 13.90 -26.54
CA PRO A 222 -9.34 13.04 -25.53
C PRO A 222 -10.22 11.96 -26.17
N GLY A 223 -10.27 10.80 -25.53
CA GLY A 223 -11.01 9.66 -26.06
C GLY A 223 -10.60 8.35 -25.41
N LYS A 224 -11.00 7.26 -26.06
CA LYS A 224 -10.67 5.90 -25.63
C LYS A 224 -9.44 5.41 -26.39
N TYR A 225 -8.46 4.91 -25.66
CA TYR A 225 -7.20 4.45 -26.23
C TYR A 225 -6.82 3.08 -25.72
N THR A 226 -6.06 2.35 -26.54
CA THR A 226 -5.22 1.28 -26.01
C THR A 226 -4.13 1.90 -25.15
N VAL A 227 -4.00 1.44 -23.92
CA VAL A 227 -3.06 1.98 -22.94
C VAL A 227 -2.19 0.87 -22.38
N ILE A 228 -0.89 1.13 -22.25
CA ILE A 228 -0.02 0.37 -21.38
C ILE A 228 0.13 1.15 -20.08
N LEU A 229 -0.38 0.60 -18.97
CA LEU A 229 -0.11 1.13 -17.64
C LEU A 229 1.18 0.50 -17.11
N GLU A 230 2.13 1.33 -16.72
CA GLU A 230 3.22 0.87 -15.85
C GLU A 230 2.65 0.44 -14.48
N PRO A 231 3.36 -0.42 -13.72
CA PRO A 231 2.85 -0.97 -12.46
C PRO A 231 2.41 0.11 -11.47
N ALA A 232 3.15 1.22 -11.36
CA ALA A 232 2.80 2.35 -10.50
C ALA A 232 1.50 3.05 -10.93
N ALA A 233 1.26 3.16 -12.25
CA ALA A 233 0.02 3.74 -12.78
C ALA A 233 -1.21 2.87 -12.51
N ALA A 234 -1.05 1.54 -12.52
CA ALA A 234 -2.12 0.60 -12.20
C ALA A 234 -2.37 0.48 -10.68
N ALA A 235 -1.29 0.53 -9.89
CA ALA A 235 -1.29 0.33 -8.44
C ALA A 235 -2.28 1.24 -7.71
N GLY A 236 -2.28 2.54 -8.00
CA GLY A 236 -3.20 3.50 -7.35
C GLY A 236 -4.67 3.17 -7.62
N LEU A 237 -5.02 2.85 -8.87
CA LEU A 237 -6.40 2.50 -9.26
C LEU A 237 -6.86 1.19 -8.59
N ILE A 238 -5.99 0.17 -8.59
CA ILE A 238 -6.28 -1.12 -7.95
C ILE A 238 -6.40 -0.96 -6.44
N SER A 239 -5.46 -0.27 -5.79
CA SER A 239 -5.52 0.00 -4.36
C SER A 239 -6.81 0.69 -3.96
N PHE A 240 -7.26 1.68 -4.75
CA PHE A 240 -8.50 2.40 -4.49
C PHE A 240 -9.74 1.48 -4.60
N MET A 241 -9.75 0.57 -5.58
CA MET A 241 -10.80 -0.44 -5.73
C MET A 241 -10.89 -1.37 -4.52
N MET A 242 -9.76 -1.73 -3.94
CA MET A 242 -9.71 -2.71 -2.84
C MET A 242 -10.39 -2.20 -1.57
N ASN A 243 -10.46 -0.87 -1.38
CA ASN A 243 -11.25 -0.25 -0.31
C ASN A 243 -12.78 -0.55 -0.39
N PHE A 244 -13.25 -1.15 -1.49
CA PHE A 244 -14.65 -1.51 -1.71
C PHE A 244 -14.93 -3.01 -1.60
N PHE A 245 -13.95 -3.81 -1.16
CA PHE A 245 -14.11 -5.25 -0.91
C PHE A 245 -14.69 -5.58 0.47
N ASP A 246 -15.06 -4.57 1.27
CA ASP A 246 -15.81 -4.76 2.51
C ASP A 246 -17.18 -5.42 2.27
N ALA A 247 -17.39 -6.54 2.95
CA ALA A 247 -18.59 -7.37 2.78
C ALA A 247 -19.86 -6.66 3.25
N ARG A 248 -19.79 -5.89 4.35
CA ARG A 248 -20.97 -5.17 4.86
C ARG A 248 -21.45 -4.12 3.88
N ARG A 249 -20.52 -3.34 3.32
CA ARG A 249 -20.82 -2.36 2.27
C ARG A 249 -21.41 -3.06 1.05
N ALA A 250 -20.89 -4.22 0.65
CA ALA A 250 -21.46 -4.98 -0.45
C ALA A 250 -22.88 -5.49 -0.14
N ASP A 251 -23.10 -6.08 1.02
CA ASP A 251 -24.40 -6.61 1.45
C ASP A 251 -25.48 -5.52 1.57
N GLU A 252 -25.09 -4.32 2.03
CA GLU A 252 -25.98 -3.18 2.24
C GLU A 252 -26.18 -2.30 0.99
N GLY A 253 -25.67 -2.69 -0.18
CA GLY A 253 -25.89 -1.93 -1.43
C GLY A 253 -24.95 -0.75 -1.65
N ARG A 254 -23.83 -0.67 -0.93
CA ARG A 254 -22.91 0.48 -0.87
C ARG A 254 -21.56 0.24 -1.55
N SER A 255 -21.44 -0.79 -2.39
CA SER A 255 -20.24 -1.13 -3.15
C SER A 255 -20.61 -1.63 -4.55
N PHE A 256 -19.67 -1.55 -5.51
CA PHE A 256 -19.81 -2.18 -6.83
C PHE A 256 -19.99 -3.71 -6.77
N LEU A 257 -19.66 -4.31 -5.63
CA LEU A 257 -19.86 -5.73 -5.31
C LEU A 257 -21.26 -6.02 -4.75
N SER A 258 -22.16 -5.04 -4.71
CA SER A 258 -23.56 -5.24 -4.34
C SER A 258 -24.38 -5.86 -5.47
N LYS A 259 -25.36 -6.69 -5.11
CA LYS A 259 -26.34 -7.26 -6.05
C LYS A 259 -27.61 -6.42 -6.12
N LYS A 260 -28.20 -6.38 -7.32
CA LYS A 260 -29.59 -5.92 -7.48
C LYS A 260 -30.50 -6.92 -6.75
N GLY A 261 -31.35 -6.43 -5.84
CA GLY A 261 -32.23 -7.27 -5.03
C GLY A 261 -31.63 -7.73 -3.69
N GLY A 262 -30.43 -7.27 -3.32
CA GLY A 262 -29.81 -7.52 -2.02
C GLY A 262 -28.69 -8.57 -2.04
N GLY A 263 -27.78 -8.46 -1.06
CA GLY A 263 -26.59 -9.31 -0.96
C GLY A 263 -25.42 -8.84 -1.83
N ASN A 264 -24.40 -9.69 -1.94
CA ASN A 264 -23.12 -9.36 -2.58
C ASN A 264 -22.74 -10.32 -3.72
N LYS A 265 -21.76 -9.91 -4.53
CA LYS A 265 -21.23 -10.63 -5.71
C LYS A 265 -20.19 -11.71 -5.40
N LEU A 266 -20.10 -12.21 -4.16
CA LEU A 266 -19.23 -13.34 -3.83
C LEU A 266 -19.56 -14.55 -4.73
N GLY A 267 -18.53 -15.13 -5.33
CA GLY A 267 -18.61 -16.24 -6.28
C GLY A 267 -18.97 -15.83 -7.73
N GLU A 268 -19.32 -14.58 -7.98
CA GLU A 268 -19.73 -14.12 -9.32
C GLU A 268 -18.55 -13.64 -10.16
N GLN A 269 -18.68 -13.81 -11.47
CA GLN A 269 -17.76 -13.26 -12.45
C GLN A 269 -17.94 -11.74 -12.51
N VAL A 270 -16.91 -11.00 -12.09
CA VAL A 270 -16.90 -9.52 -12.10
C VAL A 270 -15.85 -8.99 -13.06
N TYR A 271 -14.78 -9.75 -13.28
CA TYR A 271 -13.65 -9.37 -14.10
C TYR A 271 -13.40 -10.38 -15.24
N ASP A 272 -12.50 -10.01 -16.16
CA ASP A 272 -11.95 -10.94 -17.14
C ASP A 272 -11.28 -12.14 -16.44
N PRO A 273 -11.39 -13.38 -16.98
CA PRO A 273 -10.81 -14.56 -16.36
C PRO A 273 -9.29 -14.53 -16.11
N ARG A 274 -8.54 -13.64 -16.78
CA ARG A 274 -7.11 -13.46 -16.53
C ARG A 274 -6.83 -12.78 -15.19
N VAL A 275 -7.81 -12.09 -14.60
CA VAL A 275 -7.65 -11.38 -13.33
C VAL A 275 -7.63 -12.37 -12.18
N ASN A 276 -6.47 -12.46 -11.54
CA ASN A 276 -6.24 -13.28 -10.35
C ASN A 276 -5.51 -12.42 -9.32
N ILE A 277 -6.10 -12.28 -8.13
CA ILE A 277 -5.56 -11.48 -7.02
C ILE A 277 -5.58 -12.35 -5.78
N THR A 278 -4.44 -12.50 -5.13
CA THR A 278 -4.24 -13.32 -3.92
C THR A 278 -3.60 -12.47 -2.83
N ALA A 279 -3.88 -12.78 -1.57
CA ALA A 279 -3.08 -12.33 -0.43
C ALA A 279 -2.28 -13.52 0.11
N ASP A 280 -1.01 -13.32 0.42
CA ASP A 280 -0.14 -14.32 1.01
C ASP A 280 0.89 -13.65 1.93
N PRO A 281 0.70 -13.68 3.27
CA PRO A 281 1.57 -12.95 4.18
C PRO A 281 3.03 -13.45 4.17
N TRP A 282 3.29 -14.64 3.60
CA TRP A 282 4.61 -15.25 3.52
C TRP A 282 5.30 -15.08 2.15
N ASP A 283 4.67 -14.44 1.16
CA ASP A 283 5.31 -14.20 -0.14
C ASP A 283 6.58 -13.35 0.05
N PRO A 284 7.78 -13.87 -0.24
CA PRO A 284 9.02 -13.18 0.07
C PRO A 284 9.19 -11.85 -0.68
N ARG A 285 8.43 -11.64 -1.76
CA ARG A 285 8.45 -10.40 -2.55
C ARG A 285 7.65 -9.30 -1.87
N ALA A 286 6.62 -9.63 -1.08
CA ALA A 286 5.67 -8.67 -0.53
C ALA A 286 5.16 -9.08 0.87
N ALA A 287 6.02 -9.66 1.70
CA ALA A 287 5.65 -10.21 3.00
C ALA A 287 5.09 -9.12 3.94
N VAL A 288 4.14 -9.52 4.79
CA VAL A 288 3.41 -8.62 5.71
C VAL A 288 3.18 -9.31 7.06
N MET A 289 2.76 -8.55 8.07
CA MET A 289 2.50 -9.04 9.42
C MET A 289 1.64 -10.32 9.40
N PRO A 290 1.93 -11.34 10.25
CA PRO A 290 1.22 -12.61 10.18
C PRO A 290 -0.14 -12.61 10.90
N TRP A 291 -0.56 -11.46 11.44
CA TRP A 291 -1.90 -11.22 11.97
C TRP A 291 -2.42 -9.84 11.53
N ASP A 292 -3.73 -9.64 11.64
CA ASP A 292 -4.41 -8.37 11.41
C ASP A 292 -4.58 -7.53 12.70
N GLU A 293 -5.23 -6.38 12.62
CA GLU A 293 -5.39 -5.46 13.75
C GLU A 293 -6.24 -6.03 14.91
N GLU A 294 -7.08 -7.04 14.65
CA GLU A 294 -7.88 -7.73 15.68
C GLU A 294 -7.18 -8.96 16.26
N GLY A 295 -5.96 -9.25 15.80
CA GLY A 295 -5.15 -10.39 16.23
C GLY A 295 -5.54 -11.72 15.57
N LEU A 296 -6.34 -11.71 14.49
CA LEU A 296 -6.60 -12.91 13.71
C LEU A 296 -5.37 -13.27 12.86
N PRO A 297 -4.95 -14.55 12.83
CA PRO A 297 -3.86 -14.97 11.96
C PRO A 297 -4.24 -14.76 10.50
N ARG A 298 -3.35 -14.15 9.73
CA ARG A 298 -3.49 -14.04 8.28
C ARG A 298 -3.20 -15.40 7.65
N GLU A 299 -3.90 -15.70 6.57
CA GLU A 299 -3.74 -16.90 5.78
C GLU A 299 -3.53 -16.53 4.31
N LYS A 300 -3.01 -17.47 3.52
CA LYS A 300 -3.03 -17.33 2.07
C LYS A 300 -4.47 -17.47 1.59
N MET A 301 -4.95 -16.50 0.82
CA MET A 301 -6.32 -16.51 0.30
C MET A 301 -6.44 -15.87 -1.07
N ALA A 302 -7.29 -16.47 -1.91
CA ALA A 302 -7.74 -15.84 -3.14
C ALA A 302 -8.72 -14.71 -2.82
N ILE A 303 -8.52 -13.54 -3.43
CA ILE A 303 -9.44 -12.40 -3.39
C ILE A 303 -10.27 -12.38 -4.67
N VAL A 304 -9.59 -12.56 -5.80
CA VAL A 304 -10.21 -12.78 -7.11
C VAL A 304 -9.57 -14.02 -7.74
N GLU A 305 -10.38 -14.97 -8.18
CA GLU A 305 -9.93 -16.21 -8.82
C GLU A 305 -10.65 -16.37 -10.17
N ASN A 306 -9.88 -16.42 -11.25
CA ASN A 306 -10.36 -16.48 -12.62
C ASN A 306 -11.45 -15.41 -12.91
N GLY A 307 -11.22 -14.19 -12.45
CA GLY A 307 -12.16 -13.06 -12.57
C GLY A 307 -13.40 -13.13 -11.69
N LYS A 308 -13.55 -14.17 -10.86
CA LYS A 308 -14.63 -14.29 -9.87
C LYS A 308 -14.21 -13.76 -8.52
N ILE A 309 -15.15 -13.14 -7.80
CA ILE A 309 -14.90 -12.69 -6.42
C ILE A 309 -14.80 -13.92 -5.53
N ALA A 310 -13.60 -14.24 -5.07
CA ALA A 310 -13.34 -15.40 -4.23
C ALA A 310 -13.51 -15.09 -2.73
N ASN A 311 -13.23 -13.85 -2.33
CA ASN A 311 -13.40 -13.43 -0.94
C ASN A 311 -13.79 -11.94 -0.81
N LEU A 312 -14.46 -11.62 0.30
CA LEU A 312 -14.76 -10.26 0.75
C LEU A 312 -14.21 -10.08 2.17
N GLN A 313 -13.88 -8.85 2.54
CA GLN A 313 -13.42 -8.54 3.89
C GLN A 313 -14.63 -8.48 4.83
N TYR A 314 -14.69 -9.38 5.80
CA TYR A 314 -15.69 -9.36 6.86
C TYR A 314 -15.03 -8.90 8.16
N SER A 315 -15.55 -7.83 8.78
CA SER A 315 -15.25 -7.59 10.19
C SER A 315 -15.73 -8.77 11.04
N ARG A 316 -15.12 -8.99 12.22
CA ARG A 316 -15.53 -10.09 13.10
C ARG A 316 -17.02 -10.04 13.46
N PHE A 317 -17.54 -8.84 13.72
CA PHE A 317 -18.95 -8.63 13.98
C PHE A 317 -19.83 -9.00 12.77
N TRP A 318 -19.48 -8.54 11.57
CA TRP A 318 -20.26 -8.82 10.37
C TRP A 318 -20.19 -10.30 9.98
N ALA A 319 -19.04 -10.94 10.17
CA ALA A 319 -18.88 -12.38 10.01
C ALA A 319 -19.83 -13.16 10.93
N GLN A 320 -19.84 -12.83 12.23
CA GLN A 320 -20.74 -13.47 13.21
C GLN A 320 -22.21 -13.29 12.82
N LYS A 321 -22.62 -12.05 12.48
CA LYS A 321 -24.01 -11.74 12.12
C LYS A 321 -24.49 -12.52 10.89
N ASN A 322 -23.60 -12.84 9.97
CA ASN A 322 -23.92 -13.55 8.72
C ASN A 322 -23.54 -15.04 8.74
N GLY A 323 -23.15 -15.59 9.90
CA GLY A 323 -22.74 -16.99 10.02
C GLY A 323 -21.52 -17.34 9.16
N LYS A 324 -20.61 -16.38 8.94
CA LYS A 324 -19.35 -16.57 8.20
C LYS A 324 -18.19 -16.77 9.18
N ARG A 325 -17.13 -17.45 8.71
CA ARG A 325 -15.87 -17.53 9.45
C ARG A 325 -15.18 -16.17 9.41
N ALA A 326 -14.78 -15.65 10.56
CA ALA A 326 -13.87 -14.50 10.62
C ALA A 326 -12.47 -14.94 10.19
N VAL A 327 -11.86 -14.16 9.30
CA VAL A 327 -10.54 -14.42 8.72
C VAL A 327 -9.71 -13.16 8.84
N GLY A 328 -8.39 -13.32 9.02
CA GLY A 328 -7.50 -12.17 9.12
C GLY A 328 -7.55 -11.32 7.85
N GLU A 329 -7.63 -10.00 8.00
CA GLU A 329 -7.67 -9.09 6.85
C GLU A 329 -6.40 -9.27 5.98
N PRO A 330 -6.50 -9.33 4.63
CA PRO A 330 -5.34 -9.29 3.75
C PRO A 330 -4.37 -8.16 4.08
N GLY A 331 -3.07 -8.48 4.21
CA GLY A 331 -2.04 -7.45 4.41
C GLY A 331 -1.33 -7.01 3.12
N ASN A 332 -1.41 -7.83 2.06
CA ASN A 332 -0.79 -7.56 0.76
C ASN A 332 -1.73 -7.94 -0.39
N LEU A 333 -1.39 -7.48 -1.59
CA LEU A 333 -2.13 -7.80 -2.82
C LEU A 333 -1.17 -8.29 -3.91
N LEU A 334 -1.36 -9.53 -4.33
CA LEU A 334 -0.55 -10.20 -5.33
C LEU A 334 -1.40 -10.44 -6.57
N MET A 335 -1.27 -9.56 -7.56
CA MET A 335 -1.94 -9.74 -8.84
C MET A 335 -1.07 -10.62 -9.74
N ALA A 336 -1.65 -11.69 -10.26
CA ALA A 336 -0.98 -12.54 -11.24
C ALA A 336 -0.74 -11.74 -12.54
N GLY A 337 0.28 -12.11 -13.29
CA GLY A 337 0.61 -11.48 -14.56
C GLY A 337 1.25 -12.47 -15.53
N GLY A 338 1.79 -11.95 -16.62
CA GLY A 338 2.58 -12.73 -17.57
C GLY A 338 4.08 -12.58 -17.33
N ASP A 339 4.88 -12.83 -18.36
CA ASP A 339 6.35 -12.79 -18.28
C ASP A 339 6.96 -11.56 -18.96
N LYS A 340 6.16 -10.82 -19.75
CA LYS A 340 6.65 -9.67 -20.53
C LYS A 340 6.99 -8.48 -19.65
N ASN A 341 8.07 -7.77 -19.99
CA ASN A 341 8.35 -6.45 -19.46
C ASN A 341 7.63 -5.35 -20.27
N ILE A 342 7.70 -4.10 -19.79
CA ILE A 342 7.05 -2.95 -20.45
C ILE A 342 7.52 -2.78 -21.90
N ALA A 343 8.82 -2.94 -22.17
CA ALA A 343 9.37 -2.77 -23.52
C ALA A 343 8.83 -3.85 -24.49
N GLU A 344 8.58 -5.06 -24.01
CA GLU A 344 7.94 -6.13 -24.77
C GLU A 344 6.46 -5.85 -25.04
N LEU A 345 5.73 -5.31 -24.06
CA LEU A 345 4.35 -4.85 -24.28
C LEU A 345 4.29 -3.71 -25.29
N VAL A 346 5.24 -2.75 -25.23
CA VAL A 346 5.37 -1.67 -26.21
C VAL A 346 5.59 -2.25 -27.59
N ARG A 347 6.56 -3.17 -27.77
CA ARG A 347 6.85 -3.81 -29.06
C ARG A 347 5.65 -4.51 -29.68
N GLY A 348 4.77 -5.09 -28.86
CA GLY A 348 3.55 -5.74 -29.32
C GLY A 348 2.38 -4.80 -29.62
N THR A 349 2.54 -3.48 -29.53
CA THR A 349 1.44 -2.51 -29.60
C THR A 349 1.50 -1.69 -30.90
N GLU A 350 0.45 -1.80 -31.73
CA GLU A 350 0.36 -1.07 -32.98
C GLU A 350 0.13 0.42 -32.77
N LYS A 351 -0.87 0.79 -31.95
CA LYS A 351 -1.13 2.17 -31.52
C LYS A 351 -1.59 2.18 -30.07
N GLY A 352 -1.05 3.09 -29.27
CA GLY A 352 -1.47 3.21 -27.88
C GLY A 352 -0.75 4.31 -27.12
N ILE A 353 -0.99 4.38 -25.83
CA ILE A 353 -0.38 5.35 -24.93
C ILE A 353 0.28 4.60 -23.76
N LEU A 354 1.57 4.84 -23.53
CA LEU A 354 2.25 4.43 -22.31
C LEU A 354 1.98 5.46 -21.22
N VAL A 355 1.26 5.06 -20.18
CA VAL A 355 1.03 5.85 -18.98
C VAL A 355 1.95 5.34 -17.88
N THR A 356 2.88 6.19 -17.46
CA THR A 356 3.91 5.79 -16.49
C THR A 356 3.49 6.00 -15.04
N ARG A 357 2.60 6.97 -14.78
CA ARG A 357 2.07 7.28 -13.46
C ARG A 357 0.66 7.84 -13.56
N THR A 358 -0.20 7.45 -12.62
CA THR A 358 -1.47 8.11 -12.34
C THR A 358 -1.32 8.89 -11.04
N TRP A 359 -1.93 10.07 -10.97
CA TRP A 359 -1.76 10.99 -9.84
C TRP A 359 -3.09 11.70 -9.53
N TYR A 360 -3.25 12.13 -8.28
CA TYR A 360 -4.43 12.88 -7.83
C TYR A 360 -5.71 12.09 -8.07
N ILE A 361 -5.70 10.82 -7.69
CA ILE A 361 -6.84 9.91 -7.89
C ILE A 361 -7.94 10.33 -6.91
N ARG A 362 -9.15 10.56 -7.41
CA ARG A 362 -10.32 10.96 -6.63
C ARG A 362 -11.52 10.12 -7.04
N MET A 363 -12.37 9.81 -6.06
CA MET A 363 -13.62 9.09 -6.29
C MET A 363 -14.65 10.02 -6.94
N VAL A 364 -15.30 9.54 -7.99
CA VAL A 364 -16.43 10.21 -8.64
C VAL A 364 -17.73 9.49 -8.33
N ASP A 365 -17.75 8.17 -8.51
CA ASP A 365 -18.92 7.34 -8.20
C ASP A 365 -18.52 6.05 -7.47
N PRO A 366 -18.92 5.85 -6.20
CA PRO A 366 -18.61 4.64 -5.44
C PRO A 366 -19.31 3.38 -5.97
N GLN A 367 -20.46 3.50 -6.65
CA GLN A 367 -21.23 2.33 -7.12
C GLN A 367 -20.55 1.61 -8.28
N THR A 368 -19.81 2.34 -9.09
CA THR A 368 -19.04 1.79 -10.21
C THR A 368 -17.53 1.85 -9.97
N VAL A 369 -17.11 2.38 -8.81
CA VAL A 369 -15.72 2.76 -8.53
C VAL A 369 -15.18 3.65 -9.66
N LEU A 370 -15.97 4.60 -10.15
CA LEU A 370 -15.50 5.54 -11.15
C LEU A 370 -14.51 6.50 -10.49
N LEU A 371 -13.28 6.53 -10.99
CA LEU A 371 -12.21 7.36 -10.48
C LEU A 371 -11.85 8.42 -11.51
N THR A 372 -11.53 9.61 -11.04
CA THR A 372 -10.88 10.65 -11.86
C THR A 372 -9.45 10.85 -11.38
N GLY A 373 -8.56 11.21 -12.29
CA GLY A 373 -7.18 11.53 -11.96
C GLY A 373 -6.45 12.11 -13.15
N LEU A 374 -5.14 12.23 -13.03
CA LEU A 374 -4.26 12.73 -14.07
C LEU A 374 -3.21 11.68 -14.43
N THR A 375 -2.83 11.60 -15.70
CA THR A 375 -1.53 11.02 -16.05
C THR A 375 -0.43 12.02 -15.68
N ARG A 376 0.76 11.54 -15.32
CA ARG A 376 1.88 12.41 -14.92
C ARG A 376 3.24 11.80 -15.22
N ASP A 377 4.27 12.64 -15.20
CA ASP A 377 5.69 12.26 -15.20
C ASP A 377 6.13 11.39 -16.38
N GLY A 378 5.62 11.77 -17.55
CA GLY A 378 5.89 11.12 -18.83
C GLY A 378 4.72 10.26 -19.28
N THR A 379 3.99 10.77 -20.26
CA THR A 379 2.97 10.02 -21.01
C THR A 379 3.44 9.96 -22.47
N PHE A 380 3.46 8.78 -23.08
CA PHE A 380 4.12 8.59 -24.38
C PHE A 380 3.21 7.90 -25.40
N TYR A 381 3.19 8.41 -26.63
CA TYR A 381 2.51 7.74 -27.73
C TYR A 381 3.33 6.58 -28.27
N ILE A 382 2.66 5.45 -28.49
CA ILE A 382 3.22 4.24 -29.09
C ILE A 382 2.65 4.09 -30.49
N GLU A 383 3.52 3.82 -31.46
CA GLU A 383 3.14 3.41 -32.81
C GLU A 383 4.10 2.35 -33.35
N ASN A 384 3.55 1.28 -33.95
CA ASN A 384 4.29 0.18 -34.57
C ASN A 384 5.40 -0.39 -33.66
N GLY A 385 5.05 -0.66 -32.41
CA GLY A 385 5.97 -1.28 -31.46
C GLY A 385 7.00 -0.34 -30.83
N GLN A 386 6.88 0.98 -31.02
CA GLN A 386 7.88 1.96 -30.60
C GLN A 386 7.25 3.18 -29.93
N ILE A 387 7.92 3.72 -28.91
CA ILE A 387 7.60 5.05 -28.38
C ILE A 387 7.99 6.09 -29.45
N LYS A 388 7.03 6.90 -29.92
CA LYS A 388 7.25 7.87 -31.00
C LYS A 388 7.50 9.28 -30.49
N TYR A 389 6.69 9.75 -29.55
CA TYR A 389 6.79 11.09 -28.98
C TYR A 389 6.02 11.17 -27.65
N PRO A 390 6.39 12.09 -26.77
CA PRO A 390 5.59 12.38 -25.59
C PRO A 390 4.27 13.05 -25.96
N VAL A 391 3.23 12.78 -25.17
CA VAL A 391 1.93 13.43 -25.27
C VAL A 391 1.64 14.22 -24.00
N LYS A 392 0.81 15.25 -24.14
CA LYS A 392 0.33 16.02 -23.00
C LYS A 392 -0.35 15.09 -22.00
N ASN A 393 -0.29 15.47 -20.72
CA ASN A 393 -0.98 14.72 -19.69
C ASN A 393 -2.49 14.77 -19.92
N PHE A 394 -3.17 13.70 -19.53
CA PHE A 394 -4.60 13.59 -19.64
C PHE A 394 -5.24 13.63 -18.27
N ARG A 395 -6.44 14.20 -18.18
CA ARG A 395 -7.41 13.77 -17.20
C ARG A 395 -8.05 12.48 -17.68
N PHE A 396 -8.21 11.52 -16.78
CA PHE A 396 -8.97 10.30 -17.03
C PHE A 396 -10.20 10.25 -16.13
N ASN A 397 -11.23 9.56 -16.61
CA ASN A 397 -12.32 9.05 -15.78
C ASN A 397 -12.43 7.57 -16.09
N GLU A 398 -11.97 6.71 -15.17
CA GLU A 398 -11.91 5.28 -15.40
C GLU A 398 -12.30 4.52 -14.15
N SER A 399 -12.98 3.39 -14.34
CA SER A 399 -13.24 2.44 -13.26
C SER A 399 -12.19 1.33 -13.34
N PRO A 400 -11.47 0.99 -12.25
CA PRO A 400 -10.60 -0.17 -12.22
C PRO A 400 -11.36 -1.47 -12.51
N VAL A 401 -12.69 -1.50 -12.31
CA VAL A 401 -13.53 -2.64 -12.68
C VAL A 401 -13.67 -2.77 -14.20
N ILE A 402 -13.93 -1.67 -14.90
CA ILE A 402 -13.98 -1.64 -16.37
C ILE A 402 -12.59 -1.91 -16.96
N MET A 403 -11.59 -1.21 -16.42
CA MET A 403 -10.17 -1.35 -16.76
C MET A 403 -9.74 -2.83 -16.76
N LEU A 404 -10.00 -3.56 -15.68
CA LEU A 404 -9.62 -4.97 -15.53
C LEU A 404 -10.43 -5.92 -16.44
N ASN A 405 -11.61 -5.51 -16.93
CA ASN A 405 -12.34 -6.26 -17.96
C ASN A 405 -11.82 -6.00 -19.39
N ASN A 406 -11.05 -4.93 -19.58
CA ASN A 406 -10.46 -4.57 -20.87
C ASN A 406 -9.00 -4.99 -20.99
N ILE A 407 -8.52 -5.89 -20.14
CA ILE A 407 -7.18 -6.46 -20.25
C ILE A 407 -7.02 -7.14 -21.61
N ASP A 408 -5.97 -6.72 -22.32
CA ASP A 408 -5.46 -7.39 -23.50
C ASP A 408 -4.27 -8.26 -23.15
N GLU A 409 -3.30 -7.72 -22.39
CA GLU A 409 -2.11 -8.46 -22.00
C GLU A 409 -1.54 -7.98 -20.65
N LEU A 410 -1.07 -8.93 -19.83
CA LEU A 410 -0.40 -8.66 -18.56
C LEU A 410 1.08 -8.99 -18.67
N GLY A 411 1.93 -8.11 -18.14
CA GLY A 411 3.35 -8.37 -17.99
C GLY A 411 3.73 -8.95 -16.63
N LYS A 412 5.02 -8.92 -16.33
CA LYS A 412 5.59 -9.46 -15.09
C LYS A 412 5.25 -8.59 -13.87
N PRO A 413 4.62 -9.14 -12.82
CA PRO A 413 4.37 -8.41 -11.58
C PRO A 413 5.66 -7.89 -10.95
N VAL A 414 5.64 -6.64 -10.52
CA VAL A 414 6.72 -6.01 -9.77
C VAL A 414 6.20 -5.46 -8.46
N ARG A 415 7.08 -5.39 -7.47
CA ARG A 415 6.75 -4.81 -6.18
C ARG A 415 6.54 -3.30 -6.35
N VAL A 416 5.44 -2.81 -5.82
CA VAL A 416 5.09 -1.39 -5.81
C VAL A 416 4.58 -1.03 -4.41
N ALA A 417 5.07 0.07 -3.87
CA ALA A 417 4.31 0.86 -2.91
C ALA A 417 3.95 2.16 -3.64
N GLY A 418 2.66 2.44 -3.71
CA GLY A 418 2.18 3.65 -4.36
C GLY A 418 2.27 4.83 -3.39
N ASP A 419 2.63 5.99 -3.93
CA ASP A 419 2.25 7.29 -3.37
C ASP A 419 0.74 7.41 -3.09
N GLU A 420 -0.09 6.67 -3.84
CA GLU A 420 -1.55 6.63 -3.74
C GLU A 420 -2.06 5.26 -3.24
N SER A 421 -1.23 4.44 -2.58
CA SER A 421 -1.62 3.11 -2.08
C SER A 421 -1.11 2.80 -0.67
N ASN A 422 -1.96 2.18 0.14
CA ASN A 422 -1.62 1.72 1.49
C ASN A 422 -1.19 0.23 1.54
N PHE A 423 -1.17 -0.47 0.40
CA PHE A 423 -0.85 -1.90 0.36
C PHE A 423 0.59 -2.13 -0.11
N VAL A 424 1.22 -3.17 0.43
CA VAL A 424 2.36 -3.80 -0.25
C VAL A 424 1.80 -4.65 -1.38
N MET A 425 2.17 -4.34 -2.63
CA MET A 425 1.56 -4.99 -3.78
C MET A 425 2.58 -5.54 -4.78
N MET A 426 2.20 -6.62 -5.45
CA MET A 426 2.84 -7.10 -6.67
C MET A 426 1.86 -6.86 -7.83
N ILE A 427 2.14 -5.87 -8.66
CA ILE A 427 1.25 -5.45 -9.76
C ILE A 427 1.97 -5.60 -11.10
N PRO A 428 1.37 -6.27 -12.10
CA PRO A 428 1.92 -6.33 -13.44
C PRO A 428 1.71 -5.02 -14.19
N PRO A 429 2.62 -4.65 -15.12
CA PRO A 429 2.23 -3.72 -16.17
C PRO A 429 1.14 -4.36 -17.01
N MET A 430 0.23 -3.56 -17.55
CA MET A 430 -0.93 -4.09 -18.28
C MET A 430 -1.21 -3.29 -19.53
N ARG A 431 -1.43 -3.99 -20.63
CA ARG A 431 -2.02 -3.42 -21.84
C ARG A 431 -3.53 -3.61 -21.78
N LEU A 432 -4.24 -2.51 -21.94
CA LEU A 432 -5.67 -2.39 -21.79
C LEU A 432 -6.26 -1.80 -23.06
N ARG A 433 -7.47 -2.24 -23.41
CA ARG A 433 -8.29 -1.61 -24.45
C ARG A 433 -9.15 -0.51 -23.82
N ASP A 434 -9.55 0.45 -24.63
CA ASP A 434 -10.64 1.39 -24.33
C ASP A 434 -10.51 2.19 -23.01
N PHE A 435 -9.29 2.51 -22.57
CA PHE A 435 -9.08 3.36 -21.39
C PHE A 435 -9.48 4.81 -21.68
N THR A 436 -10.27 5.42 -20.81
CA THR A 436 -10.97 6.68 -21.11
C THR A 436 -10.22 7.92 -20.60
N PHE A 437 -9.69 8.72 -21.53
CA PHE A 437 -9.20 10.07 -21.28
C PHE A 437 -10.27 11.11 -21.61
N THR A 438 -10.53 12.03 -20.69
CA THR A 438 -11.66 12.97 -20.78
C THR A 438 -11.26 14.39 -21.15
N SER A 439 -10.05 14.82 -20.83
CA SER A 439 -9.51 16.10 -21.27
C SER A 439 -7.99 16.10 -21.26
N LEU A 440 -7.38 17.07 -21.91
CA LEU A 440 -5.97 17.39 -21.71
C LEU A 440 -5.75 18.10 -20.36
N SER A 441 -4.52 18.03 -19.88
CA SER A 441 -4.04 18.74 -18.70
C SER A 441 -2.65 19.30 -18.94
N ASP A 442 -2.46 20.57 -18.60
CA ASP A 442 -1.15 21.23 -18.61
C ASP A 442 -0.41 21.08 -17.27
N ALA A 443 -0.92 20.25 -16.36
CA ALA A 443 -0.22 19.91 -15.13
C ALA A 443 1.04 19.12 -15.48
N VAL A 444 2.20 19.61 -15.04
CA VAL A 444 3.50 18.93 -15.19
C VAL A 444 3.89 18.26 -13.88
#